data_AF-A0A4R5KLW9-F1
#
_entry.id   AF-A0A4R5KLW9-F1
#
_cell.length_a   1.000
_cell.length_b   1.000
_cell.length_c   1.000
_cell.angle_alpha   90.00
_cell.angle_beta   90.00
_cell.angle_gamma   90.00
#
_symmetry.space_group_name_H-M   'P 1'
#
loop_
_entity.id
_entity.type
_entity.pdbx_description
1 polymer ?
#
loop_
_entity_poly.entity_id
_entity_poly.type
_entity_poly.pdbx_seq_one_letter_code
_entity_poly.pdbx_strand_id
1 'polypeptide(L)'
;MFIGVYGVCVIGGGIFVTDPSLGFPPGTPDVYPETISWHSMLHFIFGQLGFLALIIASFIYARYFAAAKLRGWAAFSACTGSYFFVAIVANIADMGAAWTSVACVIVESMQF
;
A
#
# COMPACT_ATOMS: atom_id res chain seq x y z
N MET A 1 -18.06 2.64 -9.64
CA MET A 1 -17.60 3.91 -9.02
C MET A 1 -16.24 3.75 -8.33
N PHE A 2 -16.03 2.78 -7.43
CA PHE A 2 -14.73 2.56 -6.77
C PHE A 2 -13.56 2.20 -7.71
N ILE A 3 -13.82 1.54 -8.84
CA ILE A 3 -12.82 1.33 -9.91
C ILE A 3 -12.28 2.67 -10.48
N GLY A 4 -13.13 3.70 -10.55
CA GLY A 4 -12.71 5.03 -11.01
C GLY A 4 -11.80 5.71 -9.99
N VAL A 5 -12.13 5.59 -8.70
CA VAL A 5 -11.28 6.05 -7.60
C VAL A 5 -9.93 5.33 -7.62
N TYR A 6 -9.94 4.01 -7.80
CA TYR A 6 -8.71 3.22 -7.99
C TYR A 6 -7.87 3.75 -9.15
N GLY A 7 -8.48 3.99 -10.31
CA GLY A 7 -7.78 4.56 -11.47
C GLY A 7 -7.13 5.91 -11.18
N VAL A 8 -7.84 6.82 -10.50
CA VAL A 8 -7.29 8.13 -10.09
C VAL A 8 -6.11 7.96 -9.13
N CYS A 9 -6.19 7.04 -8.18
CA CYS A 9 -5.10 6.73 -7.26
C CYS A 9 -3.88 6.14 -7.98
N VAL A 10 -4.08 5.26 -8.97
CA VAL A 10 -2.99 4.69 -9.78
C VAL A 10 -2.31 5.78 -10.61
N ILE A 11 -3.09 6.70 -11.20
CA ILE A 11 -2.54 7.87 -11.92
C ILE A 11 -1.73 8.74 -10.95
N GLY A 12 -2.25 9.00 -9.75
CA GLY A 12 -1.53 9.72 -8.69
C GLY A 12 -0.20 9.04 -8.35
N GLY A 13 -0.21 7.73 -8.09
CA GLY A 13 1.00 6.95 -7.83
C GLY A 13 2.00 6.95 -9.00
N GLY A 14 1.53 7.01 -10.25
CA GLY A 14 2.40 7.13 -11.41
C GLY A 14 3.06 8.51 -11.54
N ILE A 15 2.39 9.58 -11.09
CA ILE A 15 2.92 10.95 -11.13
C ILE A 15 3.96 11.17 -10.03
N PHE A 16 3.72 10.63 -8.83
CA PHE A 16 4.63 10.78 -7.71
C PHE A 16 5.60 9.60 -7.69
N VAL A 17 6.85 9.82 -8.09
CA VAL A 17 7.89 8.78 -8.11
C VAL A 17 8.49 8.60 -6.71
N THR A 18 8.78 7.36 -6.34
CA THR A 18 9.49 7.00 -5.11
C THR A 18 10.97 7.37 -5.18
N ASP A 19 11.53 7.78 -4.06
CA ASP A 19 12.95 8.11 -3.95
C ASP A 19 13.81 6.87 -4.22
N PRO A 20 15.03 7.09 -4.73
CA PRO A 20 16.01 6.05 -4.87
C PRO A 20 16.22 5.29 -3.56
N SER A 21 16.02 3.98 -3.59
CA SER A 21 16.15 3.11 -2.41
C SER A 21 16.34 1.67 -2.85
N LEU A 22 16.89 0.83 -1.96
CA LEU A 22 17.01 -0.62 -2.17
C LEU A 22 17.71 -0.97 -3.50
N GLY A 23 18.79 -0.25 -3.82
CA GLY A 23 19.59 -0.52 -5.03
C GLY A 23 19.00 0.01 -6.34
N PHE A 24 17.90 0.77 -6.29
CA PHE A 24 17.30 1.38 -7.47
C PHE A 24 17.28 2.91 -7.38
N PRO A 25 17.80 3.65 -8.38
CA PRO A 25 18.54 3.22 -9.58
C PRO A 25 19.94 2.62 -9.27
N PRO A 26 20.61 1.96 -10.25
CA PRO A 26 21.93 1.39 -10.05
C PRO A 26 22.93 2.43 -9.52
N GLY A 27 23.50 2.18 -8.33
CA GLY A 27 24.39 3.11 -7.64
C GLY A 27 23.85 3.66 -6.31
N THR A 28 22.59 3.36 -5.97
CA THR A 28 22.01 3.68 -4.66
C THR A 28 22.35 2.60 -3.63
N PRO A 29 22.61 2.94 -2.34
CA PRO A 29 22.78 1.95 -1.28
C PRO A 29 21.58 0.99 -1.17
N ASP A 30 21.84 -0.28 -0.82
CA ASP A 30 20.82 -1.30 -0.52
C ASP A 30 20.15 -1.10 0.87
N VAL A 31 20.12 0.16 1.34
CA VAL A 31 19.61 0.55 2.64
C VAL A 31 18.43 1.49 2.42
N TYR A 32 17.45 1.44 3.32
CA TYR A 32 16.36 2.40 3.32
C TYR A 32 16.92 3.83 3.45
N PRO A 33 16.40 4.80 2.68
CA PRO A 33 16.88 6.16 2.74
C PRO A 33 16.56 6.76 4.11
N GLU A 34 17.55 7.44 4.72
CA GLU A 34 17.37 8.11 6.02
C GLU A 34 16.35 9.26 5.95
N THR A 35 16.08 9.78 4.75
CA THR A 35 15.11 10.84 4.51
C THR A 35 14.12 10.43 3.42
N ILE A 36 12.83 10.49 3.73
CA ILE A 36 11.74 10.24 2.78
C ILE A 36 11.30 11.58 2.20
N SER A 37 11.33 11.73 0.87
CA SER A 37 10.84 12.92 0.21
C SER A 37 9.31 12.99 0.20
N TRP A 38 8.77 14.20 0.06
CA TRP A 38 7.33 14.41 -0.04
C TRP A 38 6.70 13.69 -1.24
N HIS A 39 7.46 13.46 -2.33
CA HIS A 39 6.98 12.72 -3.50
C HIS A 39 6.78 11.24 -3.16
N SER A 40 7.75 10.61 -2.49
CA SER A 40 7.61 9.24 -1.98
C SER A 40 6.43 9.11 -1.03
N MET A 41 6.27 10.07 -0.12
CA MET A 41 5.14 10.06 0.82
C MET A 41 3.79 10.11 0.10
N LEU A 42 3.64 10.98 -0.90
CA LEU A 42 2.45 11.03 -1.73
C LEU A 42 2.24 9.73 -2.51
N HIS A 43 3.29 9.14 -3.09
CA HIS A 43 3.21 7.84 -3.77
C HIS A 43 2.62 6.76 -2.85
N PHE A 44 3.13 6.66 -1.61
CA PHE A 44 2.63 5.70 -0.63
C PHE A 44 1.17 5.95 -0.26
N ILE A 45 0.78 7.21 -0.05
CA ILE A 45 -0.62 7.58 0.29
C ILE A 45 -1.57 7.22 -0.86
N PHE A 46 -1.23 7.59 -2.10
CA PHE A 46 -2.03 7.25 -3.27
C PHE A 46 -2.10 5.74 -3.50
N GLY A 47 -1.00 5.01 -3.28
CA GLY A 47 -0.96 3.55 -3.32
C GLY A 47 -1.94 2.93 -2.31
N GLN A 48 -1.84 3.32 -1.04
CA GLN A 48 -2.72 2.81 0.03
C GLN A 48 -4.20 3.10 -0.25
N LEU A 49 -4.53 4.34 -0.65
CA LEU A 49 -5.90 4.72 -1.01
C LEU A 49 -6.43 3.95 -2.22
N GLY A 50 -5.58 3.71 -3.22
CA GLY A 50 -5.91 2.91 -4.39
C GLY A 50 -6.25 1.47 -4.00
N PHE A 51 -5.37 0.80 -3.28
CA PHE A 51 -5.62 -0.58 -2.83
C PHE A 51 -6.85 -0.68 -1.92
N LEU A 52 -7.11 0.30 -1.06
CA LEU A 52 -8.34 0.35 -0.27
C LEU A 52 -9.59 0.43 -1.16
N ALA A 53 -9.57 1.29 -2.19
CA ALA A 53 -10.66 1.38 -3.15
C ALA A 53 -10.88 0.05 -3.92
N LEU A 54 -9.80 -0.66 -4.26
CA LEU A 54 -9.85 -1.97 -4.91
C LEU A 54 -10.44 -3.06 -3.98
N ILE A 55 -10.07 -3.06 -2.70
CA ILE A 55 -10.63 -3.97 -1.69
C ILE A 55 -12.14 -3.75 -1.58
N ILE A 56 -12.58 -2.49 -1.43
CA ILE A 56 -13.99 -2.13 -1.34
C ILE A 56 -14.74 -2.56 -2.62
N ALA A 57 -14.16 -2.30 -3.80
CA ALA A 57 -14.74 -2.73 -5.07
C ALA A 57 -14.90 -4.26 -5.14
N SER A 58 -13.89 -5.01 -4.70
CA SER A 58 -13.90 -6.48 -4.71
C SER A 58 -15.03 -7.05 -3.86
N PHE A 59 -15.27 -6.50 -2.67
CA PHE A 59 -16.39 -6.91 -1.82
C PHE A 59 -17.76 -6.52 -2.39
N ILE A 60 -17.87 -5.37 -3.07
CA ILE A 60 -19.10 -4.98 -3.78
C ILE A 60 -19.41 -5.97 -4.90
N TYR A 61 -18.42 -6.35 -5.71
CA TYR A 61 -18.58 -7.36 -6.75
C TYR A 61 -18.89 -8.74 -6.17
N ALA A 62 -18.25 -9.13 -5.07
CA ALA A 62 -18.56 -10.39 -4.38
C ALA A 62 -20.03 -10.45 -3.96
N ARG A 63 -20.57 -9.35 -3.38
CA ARG A 63 -21.97 -9.25 -2.98
C ARG A 63 -22.92 -9.25 -4.19
N TYR A 64 -22.53 -8.59 -5.28
CA TYR A 64 -23.29 -8.59 -6.53
C TYR A 64 -23.38 -10.00 -7.14
N PHE A 65 -22.27 -10.73 -7.24
CA PHE A 65 -22.25 -12.09 -7.78
C PHE A 65 -22.93 -13.10 -6.84
N ALA A 66 -22.86 -12.89 -5.52
CA ALA A 66 -23.61 -13.69 -4.56
C ALA A 66 -25.12 -13.53 -4.75
N ALA A 67 -25.60 -12.30 -4.97
CA ALA A 67 -27.00 -12.04 -5.29
C ALA A 67 -27.43 -12.67 -6.64
N ALA A 68 -26.52 -12.71 -7.63
CA ALA A 68 -26.73 -13.37 -8.91
C ALA A 68 -26.59 -14.90 -8.87
N LYS A 69 -26.40 -15.51 -7.68
CA LYS A 69 -26.13 -16.95 -7.47
C LYS A 69 -24.89 -17.50 -8.22
N LEU A 70 -23.98 -16.63 -8.66
CA LEU A 70 -22.72 -16.99 -9.30
C LEU A 70 -21.64 -17.22 -8.23
N ARG A 71 -21.74 -18.36 -7.52
CA ARG A 71 -20.92 -18.68 -6.33
C ARG A 71 -19.42 -18.67 -6.60
N GLY A 72 -18.97 -19.10 -7.79
CA GLY A 72 -17.55 -19.09 -8.17
C GLY A 72 -16.98 -17.68 -8.27
N TRP A 73 -17.68 -16.77 -8.95
CA TRP A 73 -17.28 -15.36 -9.09
C TRP A 73 -17.37 -14.59 -7.78
N ALA A 74 -18.35 -14.92 -6.94
CA ALA A 74 -18.46 -14.36 -5.59
C ALA A 74 -17.27 -14.76 -4.71
N ALA A 75 -16.92 -16.05 -4.70
CA ALA A 75 -15.77 -16.55 -3.93
C ALA A 75 -14.45 -15.95 -4.44
N PHE A 76 -14.24 -15.93 -5.76
CA PHE A 76 -13.05 -15.32 -6.36
C PHE A 76 -12.90 -13.86 -5.94
N SER A 77 -13.95 -13.05 -6.09
CA SER A 77 -13.93 -11.63 -5.74
C SER A 77 -13.70 -11.41 -4.23
N ALA A 78 -14.28 -12.24 -3.37
CA ALA A 78 -14.09 -12.17 -1.92
C ALA A 78 -12.65 -12.58 -1.53
N CYS A 79 -12.10 -13.64 -2.11
CA CYS A 79 -10.73 -14.07 -1.88
C CYS A 79 -9.72 -12.98 -2.28
N THR A 80 -9.91 -12.35 -3.45
CA THR A 80 -9.07 -11.24 -3.90
C THR A 80 -9.14 -10.06 -2.93
N GLY A 81 -10.34 -9.65 -2.53
CA GLY A 81 -10.53 -8.55 -1.56
C GLY A 81 -9.87 -8.83 -0.21
N SER A 82 -10.06 -10.04 0.33
CA SER A 82 -9.45 -10.46 1.60
C SER A 82 -7.93 -10.55 1.51
N TYR A 83 -7.38 -11.07 0.42
CA TYR A 83 -5.94 -11.14 0.20
C TYR A 83 -5.30 -9.76 0.24
N PHE A 84 -5.84 -8.80 -0.53
CA PHE A 84 -5.32 -7.43 -0.53
C PHE A 84 -5.50 -6.73 0.81
N PHE A 85 -6.61 -6.98 1.51
CA PHE A 85 -6.82 -6.43 2.86
C PHE A 85 -5.75 -6.91 3.84
N VAL A 86 -5.49 -8.22 3.89
CA VAL A 86 -4.44 -8.80 4.75
C VAL A 86 -3.07 -8.24 4.37
N ALA A 87 -2.75 -8.16 3.08
CA ALA A 87 -1.49 -7.61 2.59
C ALA A 87 -1.30 -6.14 3.01
N ILE A 88 -2.34 -5.31 2.91
CA ILE A 88 -2.30 -3.90 3.35
C ILE A 88 -2.07 -3.80 4.86
N VAL A 89 -2.77 -4.62 5.65
CA VAL A 89 -2.67 -4.56 7.11
C VAL A 89 -1.27 -4.99 7.56
N ALA A 90 -0.73 -6.05 6.95
CA ALA A 90 0.65 -6.48 7.20
C ALA A 90 1.67 -5.39 6.82
N ASN A 91 1.50 -4.76 5.66
CA ASN A 91 2.39 -3.69 5.20
C ASN A 91 2.38 -2.47 6.13
N ILE A 92 1.20 -2.05 6.60
CA ILE A 92 1.08 -0.94 7.58
C ILE A 92 1.71 -1.33 8.92
N ALA A 93 1.55 -2.58 9.36
CA ALA A 93 2.17 -3.07 10.59
C ALA A 93 3.71 -3.07 10.50
N ASP A 94 4.29 -3.48 9.36
CA ASP A 94 5.73 -3.44 9.13
C ASP A 94 6.26 -2.00 9.10
N MET A 95 5.54 -1.06 8.47
CA MET A 95 5.91 0.36 8.54
C MET A 95 5.89 0.86 9.98
N GLY A 96 4.86 0.53 10.78
CA GLY A 96 4.78 0.89 12.20
C GLY A 96 5.95 0.37 13.02
N ALA A 97 6.35 -0.89 12.79
CA ALA A 97 7.54 -1.47 13.41
C ALA A 97 8.82 -0.72 13.00
N ALA A 98 8.98 -0.37 11.72
CA ALA A 98 10.12 0.39 11.23
C ALA A 98 10.23 1.79 11.86
N TRP A 99 9.11 2.51 12.03
CA TRP A 99 9.09 3.82 12.70
C TRP A 99 9.48 3.72 14.18
N THR A 100 9.04 2.67 14.88
CA THR A 100 9.45 2.44 16.27
C THR A 100 10.93 2.11 16.39
N SER A 101 11.50 1.37 15.44
CA SER A 101 12.94 1.07 15.40
C SER A 101 13.79 2.31 15.15
N VAL A 102 13.39 3.17 14.21
CA VAL A 102 14.09 4.44 13.94
C VAL A 102 14.00 5.39 15.14
N ALA A 103 12.81 5.50 15.77
CA ALA A 103 12.65 6.30 16.98
C ALA A 103 13.53 5.79 18.15
N CYS A 104 13.67 4.47 18.30
CA CYS A 104 14.54 3.86 19.29
C CYS A 104 16.03 4.21 19.04
N VAL A 105 16.50 4.08 17.79
CA VAL A 105 17.88 4.42 17.40
C VAL A 105 18.18 5.91 17.60
N ILE A 106 17.23 6.79 17.27
CA ILE A 106 17.37 8.23 17.51
C ILE A 106 17.48 8.53 19.01
N VAL A 107 16.60 7.95 19.83
CA VAL A 107 16.66 8.12 21.30
C VAL A 107 17.99 7.63 21.87
N GLU A 108 18.49 6.49 21.40
CA GLU A 108 19.77 5.90 21.86
C GLU A 108 20.98 6.76 21.43
N SER A 109 20.94 7.36 20.23
CA SER A 109 21.96 8.29 19.74
C SER A 109 22.02 9.63 20.48
N MET A 110 20.96 10.01 21.21
CA MET A 110 20.90 11.24 22.01
C MET A 110 21.37 11.02 23.46
N GLN A 111 21.82 9.81 23.82
CA GLN A 111 22.32 9.48 25.16
C GLN A 111 23.86 9.39 25.24
N PHE A 112 24.58 9.80 24.18
CA PHE A 112 26.04 9.92 24.15
C PHE A 112 26.48 11.34 23.77
#